data_AF-A0A8E2DFI8-F1
#
_entry.id   AF-A0A8E2DFI8-F1
#
_cell.length_a   1.000
_cell.length_b   1.000
_cell.length_c   1.000
_cell.angle_alpha   90.00
_cell.angle_beta   90.00
_cell.angle_gamma   90.00
#
_symmetry.space_group_name_H-M   'P 1'
#
loop_
_entity.id
_entity.type
_entity.pdbx_description
1 polymer ?
#
loop_
_entity_poly.entity_id
_entity_poly.type
_entity_poly.pdbx_seq_one_letter_code
_entity_poly.pdbx_strand_id
1 'polypeptide(L)'
;MPEPQQQPALLDDPNLAKCPDYGAVEYAELRAIVAQQRQSDDEGAIQYLRNLWTAKNNADKNRWADQLLAQDIQQNNRPDQQQRAPSQAPELQEPNDENVEEQGHPMGEVQGESDDEPDFTPGTM
;
A
#
# COMPACT_ATOMS: atom_id res chain seq x y z
N MET A 1 -22.20 -0.74 11.75
CA MET A 1 -20.72 -0.63 11.62
C MET A 1 -20.40 0.84 11.73
N PRO A 2 -19.56 1.30 12.68
CA PRO A 2 -19.14 2.69 12.70
C PRO A 2 -18.28 2.96 11.45
N GLU A 3 -18.64 3.99 10.69
CA GLU A 3 -17.79 4.49 9.61
C GLU A 3 -16.39 4.80 10.17
N PRO A 4 -15.30 4.41 9.49
CA PRO A 4 -13.99 4.88 9.86
C PRO A 4 -14.00 6.40 9.69
N GLN A 5 -13.99 7.14 10.80
CA GLN A 5 -13.84 8.59 10.76
C GLN A 5 -12.50 8.87 10.08
N GLN A 6 -12.56 9.23 8.79
CA GLN A 6 -11.38 9.61 8.03
C GLN A 6 -10.85 10.88 8.65
N GLN A 7 -9.82 10.74 9.49
CA GLN A 7 -9.14 11.88 10.07
C GLN A 7 -8.49 12.67 8.91
N PRO A 8 -8.56 14.01 8.94
CA PRO A 8 -8.06 14.84 7.84
C PRO A 8 -6.58 14.55 7.58
N ALA A 9 -6.21 14.40 6.31
CA ALA A 9 -4.83 14.14 5.91
C ALA A 9 -3.88 15.24 6.43
N LEU A 10 -2.67 14.85 6.81
CA LEU A 10 -1.65 15.81 7.20
C LEU A 10 -1.00 16.34 5.92
N LEU A 11 -0.82 17.66 5.84
CA LEU A 11 -0.22 18.32 4.66
C LEU A 11 1.29 18.53 4.83
N ASP A 12 1.77 18.61 6.07
CA ASP A 12 3.16 18.85 6.44
C ASP A 12 3.72 17.66 7.22
N ASP A 13 5.01 17.39 7.03
CA ASP A 13 5.72 16.33 7.75
C ASP A 13 6.01 16.74 9.22
N PRO A 14 5.38 16.09 10.20
CA PRO A 14 5.58 16.39 11.62
C PRO A 14 6.99 16.03 12.13
N ASN A 15 7.80 15.29 11.35
CA ASN A 15 9.19 15.04 11.68
C ASN A 15 10.07 16.29 11.49
N LEU A 16 9.63 17.26 10.70
CA LEU A 16 10.33 18.53 10.49
C LEU A 16 9.93 19.62 11.49
N ALA A 17 8.82 19.41 12.21
CA ALA A 17 8.31 20.37 13.17
C ALA A 17 9.26 20.50 14.37
N LYS A 18 9.59 21.74 14.74
CA LYS A 18 10.41 22.07 15.92
C LYS A 18 9.52 22.55 17.05
N CYS A 19 9.84 22.12 18.28
CA CYS A 19 9.16 22.60 19.47
C CYS A 19 9.44 24.10 19.64
N PRO A 20 8.41 24.95 19.81
CA PRO A 20 8.60 26.37 20.12
C PRO A 20 9.36 26.55 21.44
N ASP A 21 10.16 27.60 21.53
CA ASP A 21 10.78 27.95 22.81
C ASP A 21 9.77 28.64 23.72
N TYR A 22 9.00 27.85 24.47
CA TYR A 22 7.99 28.38 25.40
C TYR A 22 8.58 29.21 26.54
N GLY A 23 9.90 29.24 26.73
CA GLY A 23 10.58 30.14 27.67
C GLY A 23 10.71 31.59 27.16
N ALA A 24 10.54 31.80 25.85
CA ALA A 24 10.61 33.12 25.25
C ALA A 24 9.54 34.08 25.81
N VAL A 25 9.85 35.37 25.72
CA VAL A 25 8.99 36.45 26.25
C VAL A 25 7.63 36.50 25.53
N GLU A 26 7.59 36.14 24.25
CA GLU A 26 6.37 36.10 23.44
C GLU A 26 5.31 35.12 23.98
N TYR A 27 5.73 34.10 24.74
CA TYR A 27 4.83 33.12 25.36
C TYR A 27 4.53 33.44 26.83
N ALA A 28 4.93 34.60 27.36
CA ALA A 28 4.74 34.95 28.78
C ALA A 28 3.27 34.91 29.21
N GLU A 29 2.36 35.46 28.39
CA GLU A 29 0.92 35.43 28.70
C GLU A 29 0.36 34.01 28.67
N LEU A 30 0.76 33.20 27.68
CA LEU A 30 0.37 31.80 27.58
C LEU A 30 0.84 31.01 28.80
N ARG A 31 2.10 31.21 29.23
CA ARG A 31 2.65 30.59 30.44
C ARG A 31 1.88 31.01 31.68
N ALA A 32 1.57 32.30 31.84
CA ALA A 32 0.81 32.79 32.99
C ALA A 32 -0.58 32.14 33.07
N ILE A 33 -1.28 32.01 31.94
CA ILE A 33 -2.59 31.34 31.86
C ILE A 33 -2.46 29.86 32.26
N VAL A 34 -1.46 29.15 31.74
CA VAL A 34 -1.22 27.74 32.06
C VAL A 34 -0.85 27.56 33.52
N ALA A 35 0.06 28.38 34.04
CA ALA A 35 0.49 28.39 35.44
C ALA A 35 -0.69 28.58 36.38
N GLN A 36 -1.58 29.54 36.07
CA GLN A 36 -2.79 29.79 36.85
C GLN A 36 -3.75 28.60 36.81
N GLN A 37 -4.04 28.05 35.63
CA GLN A 37 -4.96 26.92 35.49
C GLN A 37 -4.44 25.63 36.13
N ARG A 38 -3.13 25.41 36.11
CA ARG A 38 -2.48 24.22 36.64
C ARG A 38 -2.00 24.37 38.08
N GLN A 39 -2.14 25.56 38.66
CA GLN A 39 -1.60 25.90 39.98
C GLN A 39 -0.10 25.55 40.09
N SER A 40 0.65 25.81 39.02
CA SER A 40 2.09 25.54 38.92
C SER A 40 2.88 26.83 38.79
N ASP A 41 4.18 26.76 39.05
CA ASP A 41 5.13 27.81 38.71
C ASP A 41 5.35 27.93 37.19
N ASP A 42 6.08 28.97 36.80
CA ASP A 42 6.36 29.31 35.39
C ASP A 42 7.17 28.21 34.68
N GLU A 43 8.12 27.58 35.37
CA GLU A 43 8.90 26.47 34.81
C GLU A 43 8.01 25.25 34.59
N GLY A 44 7.12 24.95 35.53
CA GLY A 44 6.07 23.95 35.38
C GLY A 44 5.16 24.21 34.18
N ALA A 45 4.80 25.46 33.91
CA ALA A 45 4.00 25.84 32.75
C ALA A 45 4.76 25.64 31.42
N ILE A 46 6.04 26.00 31.36
CA ILE A 46 6.92 25.75 30.20
C ILE A 46 6.98 24.24 29.90
N GLN A 47 7.23 23.43 30.94
CA GLN A 47 7.35 21.99 30.77
C GLN A 47 6.02 21.37 30.36
N TYR A 48 4.91 21.84 30.92
CA TYR A 48 3.58 21.42 30.48
C TYR A 48 3.34 21.71 28.99
N LEU A 49 3.67 22.92 28.52
CA LEU A 49 3.51 23.31 27.11
C LEU A 49 4.38 22.46 26.18
N ARG A 50 5.64 22.20 26.56
CA ARG A 50 6.54 21.30 25.81
C ARG A 50 6.01 19.87 25.74
N ASN A 51 5.48 19.36 26.84
CA ASN A 51 4.90 18.02 26.90
C ASN A 51 3.64 17.92 26.02
N LEU A 52 2.78 18.94 26.07
CA LEU A 52 1.58 19.01 25.22
C LEU A 52 1.95 19.05 23.74
N TRP A 53 2.92 19.88 23.36
CA TRP A 53 3.41 19.93 21.99
C TRP A 53 3.97 18.57 21.54
N THR A 54 4.78 17.92 22.38
CA THR A 54 5.39 16.62 22.09
C THR A 54 4.34 15.54 21.89
N ALA A 55 3.33 15.49 22.75
CA ALA A 55 2.24 14.53 22.64
C ALA A 55 1.46 14.69 21.33
N LYS A 56 1.14 15.94 20.94
CA LYS A 56 0.47 16.24 19.67
C LYS A 56 1.35 15.87 18.48
N ASN A 57 2.62 16.27 18.49
CA ASN A 57 3.55 15.98 17.40
C ASN A 57 3.76 14.47 17.21
N ASN A 58 3.83 13.70 18.30
CA ASN A 58 3.92 12.25 18.23
C ASN A 58 2.65 11.60 17.64
N ALA A 59 1.46 12.11 18.00
CA ALA A 59 0.22 11.67 17.40
C ALA A 59 0.20 11.96 15.89
N ASP A 60 0.64 13.14 15.48
CA ASP A 60 0.72 13.49 14.05
C ASP A 60 1.78 12.65 13.31
N LYS A 61 2.92 12.33 13.93
CA LYS A 61 3.91 11.40 13.35
C LYS A 61 3.34 10.02 13.07
N ASN A 62 2.56 9.48 14.01
CA ASN A 62 1.90 8.20 13.80
C ASN A 62 0.92 8.27 12.62
N ARG A 63 0.09 9.32 12.58
CA ARG A 63 -0.87 9.55 11.48
C ARG A 63 -0.17 9.74 10.13
N TRP A 64 0.97 10.41 10.11
CA TRP A 64 1.80 10.56 8.92
C TRP A 64 2.36 9.21 8.46
N ALA A 65 2.85 8.38 9.37
CA ALA A 65 3.31 7.03 9.06
C ALA A 65 2.18 6.15 8.49
N ASP A 66 0.98 6.21 9.06
CA ASP A 66 -0.21 5.53 8.53
C ASP A 66 -0.57 6.01 7.11
N GLN A 67 -0.47 7.32 6.85
CA GLN A 67 -0.73 7.89 5.52
C GLN A 67 0.31 7.45 4.49
N LEU A 68 1.58 7.39 4.86
CA LEU A 68 2.64 6.88 3.98
C LEU A 68 2.44 5.40 3.68
N LEU A 69 2.11 4.59 4.69
CA LEU A 69 1.82 3.16 4.52
C LEU A 69 0.60 2.94 3.61
N ALA A 70 -0.48 3.70 3.81
CA ALA A 70 -1.67 3.61 2.95
C ALA A 70 -1.38 3.99 1.50
N GLN A 71 -0.53 5.01 1.27
CA GLN A 71 -0.11 5.39 -0.08
C GLN A 71 0.78 4.34 -0.74
N ASP A 72 1.73 3.75 0.00
CA ASP A 72 2.59 2.67 -0.48
C ASP A 72 1.76 1.46 -0.94
N ILE A 73 0.80 1.04 -0.11
CA ILE A 73 -0.14 -0.05 -0.46
C ILE A 73 -0.94 0.29 -1.72
N GLN A 74 -1.39 1.53 -1.91
CA GLN A 74 -2.13 1.93 -3.11
C GLN A 74 -1.25 1.97 -4.37
N GLN A 75 0.01 2.40 -4.26
CA GLN A 75 0.94 2.40 -5.39
C GLN A 75 1.36 0.99 -5.79
N ASN A 76 1.60 0.11 -4.82
CA ASN A 76 2.02 -1.27 -5.07
C ASN A 76 0.86 -2.18 -5.53
N ASN A 77 -0.40 -1.78 -5.29
CA ASN A 77 -1.60 -2.46 -5.81
C ASN A 77 -2.11 -1.88 -7.13
N ARG A 78 -1.37 -1.02 -7.83
CA ARG A 78 -1.74 -0.58 -9.18
C ARG A 78 -1.56 -1.79 -10.11
N PRO A 79 -2.62 -2.53 -10.48
CA PRO A 79 -2.46 -3.69 -11.32
C PRO A 79 -2.04 -3.21 -12.71
N ASP A 80 -1.24 -4.02 -13.39
CA ASP A 80 -0.82 -3.98 -14.79
C ASP A 80 -1.98 -3.88 -15.83
N GLN A 81 -2.97 -3.01 -15.62
CA GLN A 81 -4.09 -2.79 -16.53
C GLN A 81 -3.71 -1.97 -17.79
N GLN A 82 -2.43 -1.67 -18.00
CA GLN A 82 -1.96 -1.04 -19.25
C GLN A 82 -1.33 -2.02 -20.25
N GLN A 83 -1.24 -3.33 -19.95
CA GLN A 83 -0.67 -4.32 -20.88
C GLN A 83 -1.68 -5.14 -21.71
N ARG A 84 -2.99 -4.84 -21.67
CA ARG A 84 -3.92 -5.34 -22.70
C ARG A 84 -4.42 -4.20 -23.57
N ALA A 85 -3.57 -3.75 -24.48
CA ALA A 85 -4.09 -3.29 -25.77
C ALA A 85 -4.88 -4.45 -26.39
N PRO A 86 -6.17 -4.29 -26.77
CA PRO A 86 -6.77 -5.24 -27.68
C PRO A 86 -6.04 -5.08 -29.02
N SER A 87 -5.18 -6.04 -29.33
CA SER A 87 -4.70 -6.26 -30.69
C SER A 87 -5.94 -6.47 -31.57
N GLN A 88 -6.41 -5.39 -32.19
CA GLN A 88 -7.31 -5.44 -33.31
C GLN A 88 -6.53 -6.05 -34.47
N ALA A 89 -6.61 -7.37 -34.63
CA ALA A 89 -6.38 -8.02 -35.90
C ALA A 89 -7.77 -8.31 -36.51
N PRO A 90 -8.15 -7.68 -37.63
CA PRO A 90 -9.33 -8.09 -38.37
C PRO A 90 -9.01 -9.42 -39.07
N GLU A 91 -9.48 -10.53 -38.52
CA GLU A 91 -9.48 -11.80 -39.26
C GLU A 91 -10.63 -11.75 -40.27
N LEU A 92 -10.23 -11.48 -41.51
CA LEU A 92 -11.08 -11.48 -42.70
C LEU A 92 -11.75 -12.84 -42.84
N GLN A 93 -13.09 -12.83 -42.94
CA GLN A 93 -13.86 -13.91 -43.54
C GLN A 93 -13.41 -14.13 -44.98
N GLU A 94 -12.90 -15.32 -45.29
CA GLU A 94 -12.98 -15.88 -46.63
C GLU A 94 -13.71 -17.23 -46.54
N PRO A 95 -14.96 -17.33 -47.02
CA PRO A 95 -15.56 -18.60 -47.38
C PRO A 95 -15.16 -18.92 -48.82
N ASN A 96 -14.54 -20.08 -49.07
CA ASN A 96 -14.67 -20.70 -50.38
C ASN A 96 -14.66 -22.22 -50.28
N ASP A 97 -15.81 -22.76 -50.70
CA ASP A 97 -16.18 -24.13 -50.89
C ASP A 97 -15.71 -24.52 -52.30
N GLU A 98 -14.76 -25.45 -52.46
CA GLU A 98 -14.67 -26.23 -53.70
C GLU A 98 -13.93 -27.56 -53.47
N ASN A 99 -14.74 -28.59 -53.22
CA ASN A 99 -14.72 -29.94 -53.81
C ASN A 99 -13.55 -30.26 -54.77
N VAL A 100 -12.74 -31.30 -54.48
CA VAL A 100 -12.43 -32.41 -55.40
C VAL A 100 -12.02 -33.66 -54.61
N GLU A 101 -12.66 -34.75 -55.01
CA GLU A 101 -12.54 -36.16 -54.62
C GLU A 101 -11.15 -36.81 -54.75
N GLU A 102 -11.05 -37.94 -54.05
CA GLU A 102 -10.55 -39.23 -54.56
C GLU A 102 -9.17 -39.75 -54.08
N GLN A 103 -9.25 -41.00 -53.58
CA GLN A 103 -8.22 -42.06 -53.53
C GLN A 103 -7.35 -42.21 -52.27
N GLY A 104 -7.52 -43.39 -51.62
CA GLY A 104 -6.38 -44.15 -51.09
C GLY A 104 -6.35 -44.48 -49.59
N HIS A 105 -7.13 -45.49 -49.17
CA HIS A 105 -6.84 -46.39 -48.04
C HIS A 105 -5.42 -47.05 -48.14
N PRO A 106 -4.88 -47.79 -47.12
CA PRO A 106 -5.22 -47.93 -45.69
C PRO A 106 -3.99 -48.10 -44.72
N MET A 107 -4.31 -48.33 -43.44
CA MET A 107 -3.61 -49.19 -42.44
C MET A 107 -2.36 -48.66 -41.70
N GLY A 108 -2.43 -48.77 -40.38
CA GLY A 108 -1.30 -48.62 -39.46
C GLY A 108 -1.73 -48.60 -38.00
N GLU A 109 -2.30 -49.70 -37.50
CA GLU A 109 -2.29 -50.02 -36.06
C GLU A 109 -0.84 -50.09 -35.58
N VAL A 110 -0.50 -49.37 -34.51
CA VAL A 110 0.53 -49.81 -33.55
C VAL A 110 0.10 -49.47 -32.12
N GLN A 111 -0.15 -50.53 -31.37
CA GLN A 111 -0.22 -50.58 -29.92
C GLN A 111 1.17 -50.41 -29.29
N GLY A 112 1.19 -49.96 -28.04
CA GLY A 112 2.33 -49.88 -27.12
C GLY A 112 2.09 -48.68 -26.20
N GLU A 113 1.51 -48.80 -25.00
CA GLU A 113 1.86 -49.64 -23.84
C GLU A 113 3.25 -49.32 -23.27
N SER A 114 3.36 -49.29 -21.94
CA SER A 114 4.43 -48.80 -21.03
C SER A 114 4.19 -47.36 -20.56
N ASP A 115 3.61 -47.08 -19.38
CA ASP A 115 3.93 -47.55 -18.01
C ASP A 115 5.40 -47.29 -17.67
N ASP A 116 5.67 -46.18 -16.97
CA ASP A 116 6.85 -46.03 -16.13
C ASP A 116 6.51 -45.08 -14.97
N GLU A 117 6.63 -45.63 -13.76
CA GLU A 117 6.30 -45.05 -12.46
C GLU A 117 7.23 -43.87 -12.07
N PRO A 118 6.81 -43.01 -11.12
CA PRO A 118 7.64 -41.92 -10.60
C PRO A 118 8.74 -42.41 -9.63
N ASP A 119 10.00 -42.14 -9.99
CA ASP A 119 11.16 -42.31 -9.12
C ASP A 119 11.13 -41.32 -7.93
N PHE A 120 10.85 -41.86 -6.74
CA PHE A 120 10.92 -41.16 -5.46
C PHE A 120 12.12 -41.71 -4.67
N THR A 121 13.27 -41.03 -4.73
CA THR A 121 14.38 -41.28 -3.80
C THR A 121 14.47 -40.17 -2.74
N PRO A 122 14.03 -40.40 -1.48
CA PRO A 122 14.43 -39.57 -0.36
C PRO A 122 15.82 -40.02 0.15
N GLY A 123 16.84 -39.21 -0.16
CA GLY A 123 18.17 -39.32 0.42
C GLY A 123 18.14 -39.14 1.94
N THR A 124 18.62 -40.18 2.61
CA THR A 124 18.69 -40.38 4.06
C THR A 124 19.98 -39.77 4.64
N MET A 125 19.84 -39.28 5.89
CA MET A 125 20.86 -38.97 6.92
C MET A 125 21.66 -37.66 6.81
#